data_AF-A0A7W1V013-F1
#
_entry.id   AF-A0A7W1V013-F1
#
_cell.length_a   1.000
_cell.length_b   1.000
_cell.length_c   1.000
_cell.angle_alpha   90.00
_cell.angle_beta   90.00
_cell.angle_gamma   90.00
#
_symmetry.space_group_name_H-M   'P 1'
#
loop_
_entity.id
_entity.type
_entity.pdbx_description
1 polymer ?
#
loop_
_entity_poly.entity_id
_entity_poly.type
_entity_poly.pdbx_seq_one_letter_code
_entity_poly.pdbx_strand_id
1 'polypeptide(L)'
;PNTDFGYVITRQYFFDVFHLLLMQQLQLSKDETLSAIAKKGIKEVSYHKRFSGDWVKRLGDGTEESHNRTQNAVNDLWPFTNELFEMTDADKQASEAGIGVDVSKLKEKYYAEVTELLKEATLKIPESKYFHKGGKHGVHTEHMGYILADLQYMQRTYPGMKW
;
A
#
# COMPACT_ATOMS: atom_id res chain seq x y z
N PRO A 1 11.11 2.79 -5.19
CA PRO A 1 11.22 3.20 -6.61
C PRO A 1 10.63 2.14 -7.55
N ASN A 2 10.41 2.45 -8.84
CA ASN A 2 10.01 1.47 -9.86
C ASN A 2 11.25 0.79 -10.46
N THR A 3 12.01 0.04 -9.63
CA THR A 3 13.30 -0.54 -10.01
C THR A 3 13.17 -1.52 -11.18
N ASP A 4 12.29 -2.50 -11.05
CA ASP A 4 11.85 -3.39 -12.12
C ASP A 4 10.40 -3.83 -11.88
N PHE A 5 9.88 -4.72 -12.74
CA PHE A 5 8.50 -5.17 -12.64
C PHE A 5 8.19 -5.95 -11.35
N GLY A 6 9.15 -6.69 -10.79
CA GLY A 6 9.01 -7.37 -9.50
C GLY A 6 8.82 -6.37 -8.36
N TYR A 7 9.61 -5.30 -8.31
CA TYR A 7 9.43 -4.22 -7.33
C TYR A 7 8.08 -3.51 -7.47
N VAL A 8 7.65 -3.25 -8.71
CA VAL A 8 6.37 -2.58 -8.97
C VAL A 8 5.22 -3.45 -8.48
N ILE A 9 5.18 -4.72 -8.87
CA ILE A 9 4.09 -5.64 -8.52
C ILE A 9 4.08 -5.97 -7.03
N THR A 10 5.22 -6.21 -6.41
CA THR A 10 5.28 -6.47 -4.96
C THR A 10 4.78 -5.26 -4.15
N ARG A 11 5.22 -4.04 -4.50
CA ARG A 11 4.72 -2.82 -3.85
C ARG A 11 3.21 -2.67 -4.05
N GLN A 12 2.74 -2.91 -5.27
CA GLN A 12 1.33 -2.81 -5.61
C GLN A 12 0.50 -3.82 -4.82
N TYR A 13 0.92 -5.08 -4.74
CA TYR A 13 0.21 -6.12 -4.00
C TYR A 13 0.16 -5.82 -2.50
N PHE A 14 1.29 -5.45 -1.88
CA PHE A 14 1.31 -5.03 -0.47
C PHE A 14 0.33 -3.89 -0.21
N PHE A 15 0.28 -2.87 -1.07
CA PHE A 15 -0.67 -1.79 -0.90
C PHE A 15 -2.14 -2.20 -1.18
N ASP A 16 -2.40 -2.99 -2.22
CA ASP A 16 -3.74 -3.37 -2.64
C ASP A 16 -4.49 -4.21 -1.60
N VAL A 17 -3.77 -5.11 -0.89
CA VAL A 17 -4.35 -5.89 0.21
C VAL A 17 -4.82 -4.94 1.31
N PHE A 18 -3.96 -4.02 1.75
CA PHE A 18 -4.32 -3.01 2.74
C PHE A 18 -5.48 -2.13 2.26
N HIS A 19 -5.40 -1.64 1.03
CA HIS A 19 -6.39 -0.72 0.47
C HIS A 19 -7.77 -1.38 0.38
N LEU A 20 -7.84 -2.67 0.02
CA LEU A 20 -9.10 -3.39 0.00
C LEU A 20 -9.69 -3.52 1.42
N LEU A 21 -8.87 -3.88 2.40
CA LEU A 21 -9.30 -3.97 3.81
C LEU A 21 -9.77 -2.63 4.35
N LEU A 22 -9.06 -1.55 4.02
CA LEU A 22 -9.43 -0.18 4.37
C LEU A 22 -10.77 0.20 3.75
N MET A 23 -10.95 0.01 2.44
CA MET A 23 -12.20 0.35 1.74
C MET A 23 -13.39 -0.46 2.24
N GLN A 24 -13.19 -1.73 2.62
CA GLN A 24 -14.20 -2.58 3.23
C GLN A 24 -14.76 -2.00 4.54
N GLN A 25 -13.92 -1.33 5.32
CA GLN A 25 -14.35 -0.66 6.56
C GLN A 25 -14.84 0.77 6.28
N LEU A 26 -14.16 1.51 5.43
CA LEU A 26 -14.46 2.93 5.16
C LEU A 26 -15.83 3.12 4.49
N GLN A 27 -16.33 2.13 3.72
CA GLN A 27 -17.69 2.16 3.21
C GLN A 27 -18.78 2.19 4.31
N LEU A 28 -18.43 1.83 5.54
CA LEU A 28 -19.30 1.86 6.72
C LEU A 28 -19.17 3.16 7.53
N SER A 29 -18.36 4.13 7.06
CA SER A 29 -18.19 5.44 7.69
C SER A 29 -19.52 6.16 7.86
N LYS A 30 -19.64 6.92 8.96
CA LYS A 30 -20.75 7.88 9.18
C LYS A 30 -20.64 9.12 8.28
N ASP A 31 -19.46 9.39 7.73
CA ASP A 31 -19.30 10.43 6.72
C ASP A 31 -19.77 9.89 5.37
N GLU A 32 -20.84 10.50 4.84
CA GLU A 32 -21.46 10.06 3.60
C GLU A 32 -20.53 10.19 2.39
N THR A 33 -19.63 11.18 2.39
CA THR A 33 -18.67 11.41 1.30
C THR A 33 -17.63 10.30 1.28
N LEU A 34 -17.02 10.00 2.43
CA LEU A 34 -16.04 8.91 2.54
C LEU A 34 -16.68 7.54 2.25
N SER A 35 -17.89 7.30 2.77
CA SER A 35 -18.65 6.08 2.49
C SER A 35 -18.90 5.93 0.98
N ALA A 36 -19.35 6.99 0.30
CA ALA A 36 -19.64 6.96 -1.13
C ALA A 36 -18.37 6.72 -1.98
N ILE A 37 -17.26 7.39 -1.65
CA ILE A 37 -15.96 7.17 -2.32
C ILE A 37 -15.54 5.72 -2.17
N ALA A 38 -15.58 5.17 -0.95
CA ALA A 38 -15.19 3.80 -0.69
C ALA A 38 -16.06 2.78 -1.44
N LYS A 39 -17.40 2.96 -1.42
CA LYS A 39 -18.34 2.09 -2.16
C LYS A 39 -18.10 2.09 -3.67
N LYS A 40 -17.69 3.24 -4.23
CA LYS A 40 -17.34 3.34 -5.65
C LYS A 40 -16.00 2.66 -5.96
N GLY A 41 -14.98 2.97 -5.16
CA GLY A 41 -13.61 2.50 -5.39
C GLY A 41 -13.36 1.03 -5.06
N ILE A 42 -14.13 0.42 -4.14
CA ILE A 42 -13.87 -0.94 -3.66
C ILE A 42 -13.83 -1.99 -4.77
N LYS A 43 -14.63 -1.82 -5.83
CA LYS A 43 -14.60 -2.70 -7.01
C LYS A 43 -13.26 -2.61 -7.72
N GLU A 44 -12.79 -1.40 -8.02
CA GLU A 44 -11.49 -1.16 -8.66
C GLU A 44 -10.33 -1.73 -7.83
N VAL A 45 -10.35 -1.47 -6.52
CA VAL A 45 -9.32 -1.99 -5.59
C VAL A 45 -9.31 -3.53 -5.55
N SER A 46 -10.48 -4.17 -5.62
CA SER A 46 -10.55 -5.63 -5.70
C SER A 46 -9.93 -6.18 -7.00
N TYR A 47 -10.08 -5.46 -8.12
CA TYR A 47 -9.42 -5.80 -9.38
C TYR A 47 -7.91 -5.62 -9.30
N HIS A 48 -7.42 -4.53 -8.71
CA HIS A 48 -5.99 -4.28 -8.52
C HIS A 48 -5.35 -5.40 -7.71
N LYS A 49 -5.94 -5.73 -6.55
CA LYS A 49 -5.47 -6.79 -5.67
C LYS A 49 -5.38 -8.15 -6.38
N ARG A 50 -6.41 -8.50 -7.15
CA ARG A 50 -6.40 -9.73 -7.94
C ARG A 50 -5.27 -9.72 -8.96
N PHE A 51 -5.14 -8.63 -9.72
CA PHE A 51 -4.11 -8.47 -10.75
C PHE A 51 -2.70 -8.56 -10.15
N SER A 52 -2.42 -7.80 -9.09
CA SER A 52 -1.11 -7.75 -8.46
C SER A 52 -0.77 -9.09 -7.78
N GLY A 53 -1.74 -9.71 -7.09
CA GLY A 53 -1.58 -11.05 -6.51
C GLY A 53 -1.29 -12.13 -7.54
N ASP A 54 -2.02 -12.15 -8.67
CA ASP A 54 -1.78 -13.10 -9.76
C ASP A 54 -0.37 -12.94 -10.35
N TRP A 55 0.13 -11.71 -10.47
CA TRP A 55 1.50 -11.45 -10.93
C TRP A 55 2.57 -11.82 -9.92
N VAL A 56 2.38 -11.55 -8.62
CA VAL A 56 3.32 -12.00 -7.58
C VAL A 56 3.48 -13.53 -7.65
N LYS A 57 2.38 -14.27 -7.81
CA LYS A 57 2.42 -15.73 -7.95
C LYS A 57 3.17 -16.20 -9.20
N ARG A 58 2.87 -15.60 -10.36
CA ARG A 58 3.55 -15.94 -11.62
C ARG A 58 5.04 -15.65 -11.60
N LEU A 59 5.44 -14.55 -10.95
CA LEU A 59 6.85 -14.16 -10.88
C LEU A 59 7.60 -14.97 -9.81
N GLY A 60 6.97 -15.20 -8.66
CA GLY A 60 7.51 -16.01 -7.57
C GLY A 60 7.69 -17.47 -7.95
N ASP A 61 6.68 -18.12 -8.52
CA ASP A 61 6.75 -19.52 -8.98
C ASP A 61 7.09 -19.63 -10.48
N GLY A 62 7.85 -18.66 -10.98
CA GLY A 62 8.22 -18.54 -12.38
C GLY A 62 9.60 -19.15 -12.68
N THR A 63 10.45 -18.36 -13.34
CA THR A 63 11.85 -18.74 -13.56
C THR A 63 12.68 -18.40 -12.32
N GLU A 64 13.89 -18.98 -12.22
CA GLU A 64 14.84 -18.62 -11.16
C GLU A 64 15.12 -17.11 -11.12
N GLU A 65 15.22 -16.46 -12.28
CA GLU A 65 15.43 -15.01 -12.34
C GLU A 65 14.22 -14.22 -11.84
N SER A 66 13.00 -14.56 -12.29
CA SER A 66 11.80 -13.84 -11.83
C SER A 66 11.54 -14.07 -10.33
N HIS A 67 11.83 -15.27 -9.84
CA HIS A 67 11.74 -15.64 -8.44
C HIS A 67 12.70 -14.76 -7.61
N ASN A 68 13.99 -14.74 -7.98
CA ASN A 68 15.01 -13.98 -7.25
C ASN A 68 14.71 -12.47 -7.23
N ARG A 69 14.27 -11.90 -8.36
CA ARG A 69 13.87 -10.48 -8.42
C ARG A 69 12.68 -10.18 -7.52
N THR A 70 11.66 -11.04 -7.53
CA THR A 70 10.47 -10.85 -6.70
C THR A 70 10.78 -11.04 -5.22
N GLN A 71 11.62 -12.01 -4.87
CA GLN A 71 12.09 -12.20 -3.50
C GLN A 71 12.89 -11.00 -2.99
N ASN A 72 13.77 -10.42 -3.81
CA ASN A 72 14.50 -9.20 -3.45
C ASN A 72 13.55 -8.03 -3.22
N ALA A 73 12.55 -7.85 -4.10
CA ALA A 73 11.51 -6.85 -3.90
C ALA A 73 10.73 -7.06 -2.59
N VAL A 74 10.37 -8.31 -2.26
CA VAL A 74 9.70 -8.64 -1.00
C VAL A 74 10.58 -8.26 0.19
N ASN A 75 11.85 -8.65 0.19
CA ASN A 75 12.79 -8.35 1.26
C ASN A 75 12.94 -6.84 1.50
N ASP A 76 13.12 -6.08 0.43
CA ASP A 76 13.40 -4.64 0.51
C ASP A 76 12.18 -3.80 0.88
N LEU A 77 10.98 -4.23 0.44
CA LEU A 77 9.74 -3.48 0.68
C LEU A 77 9.05 -3.86 1.98
N TRP A 78 9.34 -5.03 2.55
CA TRP A 78 8.74 -5.51 3.79
C TRP A 78 8.83 -4.54 4.97
N PRO A 79 9.98 -3.87 5.23
CA PRO A 79 10.12 -2.95 6.35
C PRO A 79 9.20 -1.72 6.30
N PHE A 80 8.56 -1.42 5.16
CA PHE A 80 7.59 -0.32 5.05
C PHE A 80 6.15 -0.73 5.36
N THR A 81 5.85 -2.04 5.39
CA THR A 81 4.46 -2.54 5.52
C THR A 81 3.82 -2.21 6.87
N ASN A 82 4.59 -2.04 7.93
CA ASN A 82 4.04 -1.81 9.26
C ASN A 82 3.49 -0.39 9.46
N GLU A 83 3.99 0.61 8.71
CA GLU A 83 3.46 1.99 8.77
C GLU A 83 1.99 2.06 8.37
N LEU A 84 1.50 1.11 7.55
CA LEU A 84 0.10 0.99 7.13
C LEU A 84 -0.88 0.89 8.31
N PHE A 85 -0.41 0.43 9.47
CA PHE A 85 -1.23 0.19 10.68
C PHE A 85 -0.97 1.22 11.79
N GLU A 86 -0.10 2.21 11.55
CA GLU A 86 0.14 3.28 12.52
C GLU A 86 -1.00 4.28 12.53
N MET A 87 -1.50 4.59 13.73
CA MET A 87 -2.58 5.57 13.96
C MET A 87 -1.99 6.87 14.50
N THR A 88 -2.14 7.96 13.75
CA THR A 88 -1.90 9.31 14.25
C THR A 88 -3.03 9.73 15.20
N ASP A 89 -2.87 10.84 15.92
CA ASP A 89 -3.93 11.33 16.80
C ASP A 89 -5.18 11.78 16.03
N ALA A 90 -5.01 12.29 14.81
CA ALA A 90 -6.11 12.60 13.91
C ALA A 90 -6.88 11.33 13.48
N ASP A 91 -6.16 10.23 13.17
CA ASP A 91 -6.80 8.97 12.83
C ASP A 91 -7.63 8.41 13.99
N LYS A 92 -7.09 8.49 15.22
CA LYS A 92 -7.80 8.02 16.43
C LYS A 92 -9.09 8.81 16.64
N GLN A 93 -9.01 10.14 16.60
CA GLN A 93 -10.18 11.01 16.73
C GLN A 93 -11.23 10.73 15.64
N ALA A 94 -10.79 10.59 14.39
CA ALA A 94 -11.69 10.28 13.28
C ALA A 94 -12.35 8.90 13.45
N SER A 95 -11.61 7.89 13.90
CA SER A 95 -12.16 6.56 14.16
C SER A 95 -13.13 6.55 15.35
N GLU A 96 -12.85 7.27 16.43
CA GLU A 96 -13.74 7.41 17.59
C GLU A 96 -15.06 8.10 17.22
N ALA A 97 -15.01 9.06 16.30
CA ALA A 97 -16.20 9.68 15.72
C ALA A 97 -16.99 8.75 14.77
N GLY A 98 -16.44 7.61 14.38
CA GLY A 98 -17.02 6.70 13.38
C GLY A 98 -16.88 7.19 11.93
N ILE A 99 -15.94 8.11 11.69
CA ILE A 99 -15.65 8.69 10.37
C ILE A 99 -14.47 7.96 9.72
N GLY A 100 -13.37 7.82 10.45
CA GLY A 100 -12.15 7.13 10.04
C GLY A 100 -12.19 5.64 10.36
N VAL A 101 -11.17 4.92 9.89
CA VAL A 101 -10.98 3.49 10.15
C VAL A 101 -9.82 3.32 11.14
N ASP A 102 -10.04 2.53 12.18
CA ASP A 102 -8.97 2.04 13.04
C ASP A 102 -8.12 1.00 12.29
N VAL A 103 -7.12 1.48 11.55
CA VAL A 103 -6.29 0.63 10.70
C VAL A 103 -5.44 -0.37 11.50
N SER A 104 -5.21 -0.12 12.79
CA SER A 104 -4.46 -1.06 13.64
C SER A 104 -5.12 -2.45 13.72
N LYS A 105 -6.46 -2.49 13.63
CA LYS A 105 -7.27 -3.72 13.62
C LYS A 105 -7.17 -4.50 12.31
N LEU A 106 -6.65 -3.91 11.23
CA LEU A 106 -6.49 -4.57 9.93
C LEU A 106 -5.22 -5.42 9.86
N LYS A 107 -4.27 -5.20 10.77
CA LYS A 107 -2.92 -5.74 10.73
C LYS A 107 -2.87 -7.26 10.66
N GLU A 108 -3.60 -7.95 11.52
CA GLU A 108 -3.60 -9.42 11.58
C GLU A 108 -4.11 -10.02 10.26
N LYS A 109 -5.27 -9.57 9.79
CA LYS A 109 -5.86 -10.03 8.53
C LYS A 109 -4.97 -9.72 7.33
N TYR A 110 -4.36 -8.54 7.30
CA TYR A 110 -3.40 -8.16 6.26
C TYR A 110 -2.22 -9.13 6.19
N TYR A 111 -1.53 -9.37 7.31
CA TYR A 111 -0.35 -10.21 7.31
C TYR A 111 -0.68 -11.68 7.05
N ALA A 112 -1.84 -12.16 7.52
CA ALA A 112 -2.32 -13.49 7.19
C ALA A 112 -2.45 -13.67 5.67
N GLU A 113 -3.10 -12.71 5.01
CA GLU A 113 -3.37 -12.77 3.58
C GLU A 113 -2.12 -12.63 2.71
N VAL A 114 -1.26 -11.65 3.04
CA VAL A 114 0.03 -11.48 2.34
C VAL A 114 0.92 -12.70 2.54
N THR A 115 0.97 -13.25 3.75
CA THR A 115 1.76 -14.47 4.04
C THR A 115 1.26 -15.68 3.26
N GLU A 116 -0.05 -15.86 3.15
CA GLU A 116 -0.65 -16.94 2.37
C GLU A 116 -0.25 -16.83 0.91
N LEU A 117 -0.37 -15.64 0.29
CA LEU A 117 -0.02 -15.46 -1.11
C LEU A 117 1.48 -15.59 -1.37
N LEU A 118 2.34 -15.10 -0.47
CA LEU A 118 3.79 -15.28 -0.60
C LEU A 118 4.19 -16.75 -0.55
N LYS A 119 3.55 -17.56 0.32
CA LYS A 119 3.76 -19.01 0.37
C LYS A 119 3.30 -19.70 -0.91
N GLU A 120 2.12 -19.33 -1.43
CA GLU A 120 1.61 -19.84 -2.71
C GLU A 120 2.58 -19.50 -3.86
N ALA A 121 3.19 -18.32 -3.83
CA ALA A 121 4.20 -17.86 -4.80
C ALA A 121 5.60 -18.44 -4.56
N THR A 122 5.76 -19.42 -3.67
CA THR A 122 7.04 -20.03 -3.24
C THR A 122 8.09 -19.06 -2.66
N LEU A 123 7.67 -17.84 -2.28
CA LEU A 123 8.51 -16.81 -1.70
C LEU A 123 8.61 -16.94 -0.17
N LYS A 124 9.75 -16.51 0.37
CA LYS A 124 10.00 -16.46 1.82
C LYS A 124 9.46 -15.17 2.41
N ILE A 125 8.84 -15.28 3.58
CA ILE A 125 8.44 -14.15 4.40
C ILE A 125 9.67 -13.59 5.11
N PRO A 126 10.01 -12.31 4.96
CA PRO A 126 11.16 -11.72 5.63
C PRO A 126 10.97 -11.64 7.15
N GLU A 127 12.02 -11.99 7.90
CA GLU A 127 12.13 -11.59 9.30
C GLU A 127 12.63 -10.14 9.35
N SER A 128 11.84 -9.22 9.90
CA SER A 128 12.31 -7.85 10.13
C SER A 128 12.21 -7.46 11.59
N LYS A 129 13.35 -7.02 12.15
CA LYS A 129 13.43 -6.44 13.49
C LYS A 129 13.12 -4.94 13.50
N TYR A 130 13.16 -4.29 12.33
CA TYR A 130 13.01 -2.85 12.18
C TYR A 130 12.03 -2.52 11.07
N PHE A 131 11.18 -1.53 11.31
CA PHE A 131 10.23 -1.02 10.32
C PHE A 131 10.44 0.48 10.14
N HIS A 132 10.37 0.93 8.90
CA HIS A 132 10.38 2.35 8.56
C HIS A 132 9.01 2.97 8.89
N LYS A 133 9.05 4.24 9.28
CA LYS A 133 7.88 5.07 9.56
C LYS A 133 8.25 6.54 9.43
N GLY A 134 7.24 7.41 9.38
CA GLY A 134 7.38 8.86 9.38
C GLY A 134 6.62 9.55 8.26
N GLY A 135 6.17 8.82 7.24
CA GLY A 135 5.43 9.37 6.10
C GLY A 135 4.16 10.08 6.52
N LYS A 136 3.44 9.56 7.52
CA LYS A 136 2.23 10.22 8.08
C LYS A 136 2.54 11.50 8.88
N HIS A 137 3.81 11.75 9.20
CA HIS A 137 4.31 12.95 9.88
C HIS A 137 5.13 13.86 8.95
N GLY A 138 5.09 13.63 7.64
CA GLY A 138 5.83 14.41 6.66
C GLY A 138 7.34 14.10 6.61
N VAL A 139 7.79 13.04 7.30
CA VAL A 139 9.18 12.57 7.27
C VAL A 139 9.27 11.44 6.23
N HIS A 140 9.64 11.80 5.01
CA HIS A 140 9.71 10.87 3.88
C HIS A 140 11.12 10.37 3.62
N THR A 141 11.23 9.31 2.83
CA THR A 141 12.51 8.93 2.19
C THR A 141 12.95 10.00 1.19
N GLU A 142 14.21 9.94 0.77
CA GLU A 142 14.81 10.84 -0.21
C GLU A 142 14.07 10.85 -1.57
N HIS A 143 13.28 9.81 -1.85
CA HIS A 143 12.55 9.67 -3.10
C HIS A 143 11.41 10.68 -3.27
N MET A 144 10.76 11.13 -2.18
CA MET A 144 9.59 12.02 -2.28
C MET A 144 9.95 13.38 -2.91
N GLY A 145 11.15 13.90 -2.61
CA GLY A 145 11.61 15.18 -3.16
C GLY A 145 11.64 15.19 -4.69
N TYR A 146 12.18 14.14 -5.30
CA TYR A 146 12.24 13.99 -6.76
C TYR A 146 10.83 13.88 -7.38
N ILE A 147 9.96 13.08 -6.77
CA ILE A 147 8.58 12.89 -7.24
C ILE A 147 7.83 14.23 -7.25
N LEU A 148 7.93 15.01 -6.18
CA LEU A 148 7.25 16.30 -6.08
C LEU A 148 7.85 17.35 -7.02
N ALA A 149 9.16 17.33 -7.26
CA ALA A 149 9.80 18.23 -8.21
C ALA A 149 9.22 18.05 -9.61
N ASP A 150 9.10 16.80 -10.08
CA ASP A 150 8.54 16.48 -11.39
C ASP A 150 7.03 16.76 -11.44
N LEU A 151 6.27 16.26 -10.46
CA LEU A 151 4.80 16.40 -10.40
C LEU A 151 4.36 17.86 -10.38
N GLN A 152 5.09 18.72 -9.67
CA GLN A 152 4.67 20.09 -9.41
C GLN A 152 5.31 21.12 -10.35
N TYR A 153 6.19 20.70 -11.27
CA TYR A 153 6.94 21.61 -12.13
C TYR A 153 6.04 22.65 -12.82
N MET A 154 5.01 22.18 -13.53
CA MET A 154 4.09 23.07 -14.27
C MET A 154 3.36 24.05 -13.35
N GLN A 155 2.90 23.58 -12.19
CA GLN A 155 2.14 24.40 -11.25
C GLN A 155 3.01 25.41 -10.50
N ARG A 156 4.28 25.08 -10.24
CA ARG A 156 5.24 26.01 -9.62
C ARG A 156 5.74 27.06 -10.61
N THR A 157 5.89 26.68 -11.89
CA THR A 157 6.34 27.59 -12.94
C THR A 157 5.24 28.55 -13.38
N TYR A 158 3.99 28.08 -13.45
CA TYR A 158 2.84 28.85 -13.92
C TYR A 158 1.68 28.87 -12.90
N PRO A 159 1.87 29.50 -11.73
CA PRO A 159 0.89 29.47 -10.66
C PRO A 159 -0.41 30.22 -11.03
N GLY A 160 -1.55 29.69 -10.59
CA GLY A 160 -2.86 30.32 -10.76
C GLY A 160 -3.49 30.17 -12.14
N MET A 161 -2.87 29.41 -13.05
CA MET A 161 -3.42 29.08 -14.35
C MET A 161 -4.55 28.03 -14.25
N LYS A 162 -5.44 28.01 -15.23
CA LYS A 162 -6.53 27.03 -15.36
C LYS A 162 -6.16 25.98 -16.42
N TRP A 163 -6.37 24.71 -16.07
CA TRP A 163 -6.11 23.54 -16.91
C TRP A 163 -7.32 22.61 -16.88
#